data_AF-A0A9P5AA12-F1
#
_entry.id   AF-A0A9P5AA12-F1
#
_cell.length_a   1.000
_cell.length_b   1.000
_cell.length_c   1.000
_cell.angle_alpha   90.00
_cell.angle_beta   90.00
_cell.angle_gamma   90.00
#
_symmetry.space_group_name_H-M   'P 1'
#
loop_
_entity.id
_entity.type
_entity.pdbx_description
1 polymer ?
#
loop_
_entity_poly.entity_id
_entity_poly.type
_entity_poly.pdbx_seq_one_letter_code
_entity_poly.pdbx_strand_id
1 'polypeptide(L)'
;MNNNKRADYVAIDTEEQKLRLYLNAGEDGDSTRFKSGGVVTIGTADPKNIRLADIDGDGFWDCIILFEGGRVEIYRNAIGEGSSDWYNLGSYEPSGIWRPPAEIQFIDIDGDGKADYVWTEPIAGSVKEWLNNYPNLPSWLEVGEVTKGAGTSGANVQFARLRPKKELPLLST
;
A
#
# COMPACT_ATOMS: atom_id res chain seq x y z
N MET A 1 -9.28 4.90 0.77
CA MET A 1 -9.61 5.92 1.80
C MET A 1 -10.30 7.06 1.06
N ASN A 2 -11.47 7.55 1.46
CA ASN A 2 -12.37 8.36 0.60
C ASN A 2 -11.90 9.82 0.28
N ASN A 3 -10.60 10.09 0.41
CA ASN A 3 -9.91 11.36 0.13
C ASN A 3 -10.52 12.61 0.82
N ASN A 4 -11.29 12.43 1.90
CA ASN A 4 -11.87 13.53 2.67
C ASN A 4 -10.88 14.14 3.69
N LYS A 5 -9.59 13.79 3.60
CA LYS A 5 -8.51 14.13 4.55
C LYS A 5 -8.71 13.61 5.98
N ARG A 6 -9.64 12.68 6.20
CA ARG A 6 -9.85 12.02 7.48
C ARG A 6 -9.33 10.59 7.41
N ALA A 7 -8.90 10.07 8.54
CA ALA A 7 -8.51 8.67 8.65
C ALA A 7 -9.76 7.78 8.61
N ASP A 8 -9.75 6.83 7.68
CA ASP A 8 -10.63 5.66 7.65
C ASP A 8 -9.95 4.50 8.39
N TYR A 9 -10.67 3.41 8.66
CA TYR A 9 -10.03 2.19 9.16
C TYR A 9 -10.51 0.95 8.43
N VAL A 10 -9.67 -0.09 8.45
CA VAL A 10 -10.02 -1.43 8.01
C VAL A 10 -10.03 -2.37 9.22
N ALA A 11 -10.93 -3.35 9.22
CA ALA A 11 -10.93 -4.43 10.20
C ALA A 11 -10.73 -5.76 9.49
N ILE A 12 -9.88 -6.61 10.05
CA ILE A 12 -9.65 -7.96 9.53
C ILE A 12 -10.36 -8.94 10.45
N ASP A 13 -11.34 -9.62 9.88
CA ASP A 13 -12.10 -10.70 10.51
C ASP A 13 -11.51 -12.03 10.05
N THR A 14 -10.76 -12.70 10.94
CA THR A 14 -10.10 -13.97 10.64
C THR A 14 -11.06 -15.16 10.67
N GLU A 15 -12.21 -15.04 11.32
CA GLU A 15 -13.22 -16.10 11.36
C GLU A 15 -14.00 -16.14 10.05
N GLU A 16 -14.42 -14.97 9.57
CA GLU A 16 -15.11 -14.83 8.28
C GLU A 16 -14.16 -14.67 7.09
N GLN A 17 -12.85 -14.56 7.32
CA GLN A 17 -11.83 -14.39 6.30
C GLN A 17 -12.05 -13.13 5.43
N LYS A 18 -12.37 -12.02 6.08
CA LYS A 18 -12.73 -10.75 5.42
C LYS A 18 -11.92 -9.57 5.94
N LEU A 19 -11.52 -8.71 5.02
CA LEU A 19 -11.17 -7.32 5.33
C LEU A 19 -12.40 -6.44 5.07
N ARG A 20 -12.75 -5.60 6.04
CA ARG A 20 -13.91 -4.70 5.99
C ARG A 20 -13.45 -3.26 6.09
N LEU A 21 -13.83 -2.42 5.12
CA LEU A 21 -13.55 -0.99 5.15
C LEU A 21 -14.62 -0.23 5.93
N TYR A 22 -14.20 0.74 6.72
CA TYR A 22 -15.07 1.67 7.42
C TYR A 22 -14.64 3.10 7.11
N LEU A 23 -15.50 3.80 6.36
CA LEU A 23 -15.27 5.16 5.91
C LEU A 23 -15.69 6.15 6.99
N ASN A 24 -14.78 7.06 7.35
CA ASN A 24 -15.04 8.18 8.23
C ASN A 24 -15.99 9.16 7.53
N ALA A 25 -17.21 9.25 8.03
CA ALA A 25 -18.27 10.10 7.52
C ALA A 25 -18.28 11.49 8.17
N GLY A 26 -17.35 11.76 9.10
CA GLY A 26 -17.25 13.02 9.82
C GLY A 26 -17.97 13.06 11.14
N GLU A 27 -18.12 14.29 11.63
CA GLU A 27 -18.74 14.58 12.90
C GLU A 27 -20.28 14.57 12.77
N ASP A 28 -20.92 14.02 13.78
CA ASP A 28 -22.35 14.17 14.07
C ASP A 28 -22.50 14.50 15.55
N GLY A 29 -22.77 15.79 15.81
CA GLY A 29 -22.65 16.36 17.15
C GLY A 29 -21.24 16.15 17.71
N ASP A 30 -21.16 15.54 18.89
CA ASP A 30 -19.91 15.28 19.61
C ASP A 30 -19.22 13.95 19.23
N SER A 31 -19.70 13.27 18.18
CA SER A 31 -19.21 11.94 17.79
C SER A 31 -18.68 11.90 16.36
N THR A 32 -17.65 11.08 16.12
CA THR A 32 -17.23 10.73 14.76
C THR A 32 -18.04 9.52 14.29
N ARG A 33 -18.63 9.60 13.10
CA ARG A 33 -19.38 8.51 12.47
C ARG A 33 -18.55 7.79 11.44
N PHE A 34 -18.74 6.48 11.39
CA PHE A 34 -18.20 5.62 10.33
C PHE A 34 -19.34 4.92 9.59
N LYS A 35 -19.17 4.75 8.28
CA LYS A 35 -20.06 3.98 7.42
C LYS A 35 -19.32 2.75 6.92
N SER A 36 -20.02 1.62 6.84
CA SER A 36 -19.47 0.45 6.15
C SER A 36 -19.15 0.82 4.70
N GLY A 37 -17.92 0.52 4.28
CA GLY A 37 -17.52 0.48 2.88
C GLY A 37 -17.71 -0.93 2.32
N GLY A 38 -16.84 -1.29 1.37
CA GLY A 38 -16.79 -2.61 0.76
C GLY A 38 -15.99 -3.63 1.58
N VAL A 39 -16.02 -4.87 1.10
CA VAL A 39 -15.41 -6.04 1.75
C VAL A 39 -14.50 -6.75 0.77
N VAL A 40 -13.31 -7.14 1.23
CA VAL A 40 -12.42 -8.06 0.50
C VAL A 40 -12.46 -9.41 1.18
N THR A 41 -12.67 -10.49 0.44
CA THR A 41 -12.43 -11.85 0.93
C THR A 41 -10.93 -12.12 0.86
N ILE A 42 -10.28 -12.26 2.02
CA ILE A 42 -8.83 -12.42 2.14
C ILE A 42 -8.41 -13.88 2.29
N GLY A 43 -9.38 -14.81 2.35
CA GLY A 43 -9.14 -16.23 2.54
C GLY A 43 -8.36 -16.52 3.83
N THR A 44 -7.44 -17.47 3.77
CA THR A 44 -6.62 -17.88 4.92
C THR A 44 -5.36 -17.03 5.10
N ALA A 45 -5.32 -15.83 4.55
CA ALA A 45 -4.17 -14.93 4.70
C ALA A 45 -3.96 -14.56 6.19
N ASP A 46 -2.70 -14.55 6.64
CA ASP A 46 -2.37 -13.99 7.95
C ASP A 46 -2.61 -12.47 7.91
N PRO A 47 -3.38 -11.89 8.84
CA PRO A 47 -3.56 -10.44 8.95
C PRO A 47 -2.25 -9.64 8.94
N LYS A 48 -1.15 -10.21 9.45
CA LYS A 48 0.19 -9.59 9.45
C LYS A 48 0.78 -9.42 8.05
N ASN A 49 0.24 -10.10 7.05
CA ASN A 49 0.71 -10.04 5.67
C ASN A 49 -0.18 -9.15 4.79
N ILE A 50 -1.17 -8.46 5.38
CA ILE A 50 -1.95 -7.47 4.67
C ILE A 50 -1.25 -6.12 4.74
N ARG A 51 -1.18 -5.42 3.61
CA ARG A 51 -0.70 -4.04 3.50
C ARG A 51 -1.78 -3.19 2.86
N LEU A 52 -1.75 -1.90 3.15
CA LEU A 52 -2.54 -0.91 2.45
C LEU A 52 -1.60 0.11 1.82
N ALA A 53 -1.73 0.34 0.52
CA ALA A 53 -0.97 1.33 -0.23
C ALA A 53 -1.68 1.66 -1.55
N ASP A 54 -1.41 2.83 -2.11
CA ASP A 54 -1.97 3.27 -3.40
C ASP A 54 -1.16 2.66 -4.55
N ILE A 55 -1.67 1.61 -5.20
CA ILE A 55 -0.91 0.85 -6.22
C ILE A 55 -1.12 1.43 -7.62
N ASP A 56 -2.25 2.05 -7.90
CA ASP A 56 -2.56 2.55 -9.23
C ASP A 56 -2.38 4.07 -9.38
N GLY A 57 -2.18 4.79 -8.28
CA GLY A 57 -1.91 6.22 -8.23
C GLY A 57 -3.17 7.08 -8.23
N ASP A 58 -4.33 6.50 -7.91
CA ASP A 58 -5.61 7.22 -7.88
C ASP A 58 -5.85 8.03 -6.59
N GLY A 59 -4.95 7.89 -5.61
CA GLY A 59 -5.02 8.55 -4.31
C GLY A 59 -5.77 7.75 -3.25
N PHE A 60 -6.29 6.56 -3.57
CA PHE A 60 -7.00 5.68 -2.67
C PHE A 60 -6.13 4.46 -2.34
N TRP A 61 -5.98 4.15 -1.05
CA TRP A 61 -5.22 2.96 -0.66
C TRP A 61 -5.97 1.68 -1.03
N ASP A 62 -5.25 0.79 -1.71
CA ASP A 62 -5.61 -0.56 -2.11
C ASP A 62 -5.23 -1.58 -1.03
N CYS A 63 -5.76 -2.80 -1.16
CA CYS A 63 -5.46 -3.91 -0.28
C CYS A 63 -4.49 -4.87 -0.98
N ILE A 64 -3.37 -5.15 -0.33
CA ILE A 64 -2.33 -6.04 -0.84
C ILE A 64 -2.17 -7.19 0.13
N ILE A 65 -2.38 -8.41 -0.34
CA ILE A 65 -2.13 -9.64 0.41
C ILE A 65 -0.76 -10.17 0.01
N LEU A 66 0.20 -10.18 0.93
CA LEU A 66 1.53 -10.75 0.71
C LEU A 66 1.54 -12.24 1.05
N PHE A 67 2.27 -13.01 0.26
CA PHE A 67 2.56 -14.42 0.51
C PHE A 67 4.06 -14.63 0.64
N GLU A 68 4.43 -15.80 1.16
CA GLU A 68 5.82 -16.24 1.20
C GLU A 68 6.47 -16.19 -0.19
N GLY A 69 7.73 -15.77 -0.24
CA GLY A 69 8.47 -15.56 -1.48
C GLY A 69 8.19 -14.22 -2.18
N GLY A 70 7.32 -13.37 -1.64
CA GLY A 70 7.07 -12.01 -2.14
C GLY A 70 5.96 -11.90 -3.19
N ARG A 71 5.21 -12.98 -3.43
CA ARG A 71 3.99 -12.91 -4.26
C ARG A 71 2.96 -12.00 -3.58
N VAL A 72 2.21 -11.25 -4.40
CA VAL A 72 1.09 -10.43 -3.96
C VAL A 72 -0.21 -10.79 -4.66
N GLU A 73 -1.32 -10.57 -3.98
CA GLU A 73 -2.65 -10.44 -4.57
C GLU A 73 -3.20 -9.05 -4.23
N ILE A 74 -3.73 -8.33 -5.21
CA ILE A 74 -4.08 -6.91 -5.06
C ILE A 74 -5.57 -6.70 -5.32
N TYR A 75 -6.21 -5.96 -4.43
CA TYR A 75 -7.60 -5.53 -4.52
C TYR A 75 -7.65 -4.00 -4.54
N ARG A 76 -8.05 -3.43 -5.68
CA ARG A 76 -8.19 -1.99 -5.88
C ARG A 76 -9.39 -1.43 -5.13
N ASN A 77 -9.21 -0.29 -4.48
CA ASN A 77 -10.24 0.43 -3.76
C ASN A 77 -10.91 1.53 -4.61
N ALA A 78 -11.93 1.16 -5.39
CA ALA A 78 -12.68 2.14 -6.18
C ALA A 78 -13.87 2.78 -5.41
N ILE A 79 -13.94 2.59 -4.09
CA ILE A 79 -15.09 3.03 -3.29
C ILE A 79 -15.09 4.56 -3.20
N GLY A 80 -16.14 5.18 -3.73
CA GLY A 80 -16.24 6.65 -3.81
C GLY A 80 -15.92 7.21 -5.19
N GLU A 81 -15.40 6.39 -6.11
CA GLU A 81 -15.20 6.73 -7.52
C GLU A 81 -16.39 6.31 -8.41
N GLY A 82 -17.59 6.24 -7.82
CA GLY A 82 -18.78 5.70 -8.48
C GLY A 82 -18.93 4.17 -8.37
N SER A 83 -17.96 3.49 -7.78
CA SER A 83 -18.10 2.11 -7.28
C SER A 83 -18.40 2.09 -5.78
N SER A 84 -19.04 1.01 -5.33
CA SER A 84 -19.25 0.68 -3.92
C SER A 84 -18.43 -0.53 -3.47
N ASP A 85 -17.54 -1.04 -4.32
CA ASP A 85 -16.83 -2.29 -4.08
C ASP A 85 -15.36 -2.26 -4.53
N TRP A 86 -14.62 -3.27 -4.08
CA TRP A 86 -13.24 -3.54 -4.44
C TRP A 86 -13.14 -4.29 -5.77
N TYR A 87 -12.05 -4.09 -6.50
CA TYR A 87 -11.76 -4.84 -7.72
C TYR A 87 -10.51 -5.70 -7.57
N ASN A 88 -10.62 -7.00 -7.78
CA ASN A 88 -9.44 -7.88 -7.81
C ASN A 88 -8.61 -7.55 -9.07
N LEU A 89 -7.40 -7.04 -8.87
CA LEU A 89 -6.44 -6.75 -9.95
C LEU A 89 -5.63 -7.98 -10.37
N GLY A 90 -5.61 -9.01 -9.53
CA GLY A 90 -4.96 -10.30 -9.78
C GLY A 90 -3.79 -10.55 -8.83
N SER A 91 -3.08 -11.64 -9.12
CA SER A 91 -1.86 -12.04 -8.42
C SER A 91 -0.62 -11.72 -9.23
N TYR A 92 0.41 -11.22 -8.57
CA TYR A 92 1.68 -10.85 -9.19
C TYR A 92 2.85 -11.47 -8.44
N GLU A 93 3.83 -11.96 -9.18
CA GLU A 93 5.09 -12.51 -8.67
C GLU A 93 6.25 -11.67 -9.22
N PRO A 94 6.66 -10.62 -8.51
CA PRO A 94 7.76 -9.79 -8.97
C PRO A 94 9.06 -10.60 -8.95
N SER A 95 9.80 -10.57 -10.06
CA SER A 95 11.08 -11.27 -10.15
C SER A 95 12.12 -10.65 -9.21
N GLY A 96 12.93 -11.49 -8.57
CA GLY A 96 14.11 -11.04 -7.82
C GLY A 96 13.86 -10.68 -6.36
N ILE A 97 12.61 -10.73 -5.88
CA ILE A 97 12.27 -10.45 -4.48
C ILE A 97 12.66 -11.66 -3.62
N TRP A 98 11.90 -12.76 -3.65
CA TRP A 98 12.19 -13.99 -2.87
C TRP A 98 12.42 -13.72 -1.36
N ARG A 99 11.62 -12.83 -0.77
CA ARG A 99 11.70 -12.39 0.64
C ARG A 99 10.41 -12.67 1.40
N PRO A 100 10.49 -12.83 2.74
CA PRO A 100 9.31 -13.00 3.56
C PRO A 100 8.51 -11.69 3.68
N PRO A 101 7.17 -11.75 3.85
CA PRO A 101 6.30 -10.57 3.96
C PRO A 101 6.71 -9.54 5.03
N ALA A 102 7.36 -9.98 6.10
CA ALA A 102 7.80 -9.13 7.20
C ALA A 102 8.89 -8.11 6.79
N GLU A 103 9.59 -8.37 5.69
CA GLU A 103 10.69 -7.53 5.19
C GLU A 103 10.24 -6.59 4.05
N ILE A 104 8.94 -6.61 3.72
CA ILE A 104 8.37 -5.99 2.53
C ILE A 104 7.42 -4.87 2.91
N GLN A 105 7.60 -3.73 2.24
CA GLN A 105 6.78 -2.52 2.36
C GLN A 105 6.37 -2.01 0.98
N PHE A 106 5.28 -1.24 0.95
CA PHE A 106 4.79 -0.56 -0.24
C PHE A 106 4.79 0.95 0.01
N ILE A 107 5.62 1.70 -0.71
CA ILE A 107 5.75 3.14 -0.52
C ILE A 107 6.32 3.81 -1.78
N ASP A 108 5.77 4.96 -2.14
CA ASP A 108 6.21 5.83 -3.24
C ASP A 108 7.61 6.40 -2.93
N ILE A 109 8.63 5.83 -3.56
CA ILE A 109 10.04 6.26 -3.43
C ILE A 109 10.42 7.18 -4.60
N ASP A 110 9.95 6.89 -5.82
CA ASP A 110 10.33 7.62 -7.02
C ASP A 110 9.55 8.94 -7.24
N GLY A 111 8.43 9.11 -6.53
CA GLY A 111 7.60 10.30 -6.52
C GLY A 111 6.53 10.35 -7.62
N ASP A 112 6.28 9.25 -8.33
CA ASP A 112 5.26 9.17 -9.39
C ASP A 112 3.82 9.12 -8.86
N GLY A 113 3.66 8.86 -7.55
CA GLY A 113 2.38 8.80 -6.85
C GLY A 113 1.84 7.40 -6.63
N LYS A 114 2.51 6.36 -7.13
CA LYS A 114 2.20 4.95 -6.88
C LYS A 114 3.16 4.40 -5.84
N ALA A 115 2.70 3.46 -5.04
CA ALA A 115 3.53 2.81 -4.06
C ALA A 115 4.47 1.81 -4.74
N ASP A 116 5.78 1.98 -4.52
CA ASP A 116 6.81 1.05 -4.99
C ASP A 116 6.90 -0.18 -4.10
N TYR A 117 7.44 -1.28 -4.64
CA TYR A 117 7.69 -2.49 -3.86
C TYR A 117 9.08 -2.39 -3.26
N VAL A 118 9.14 -2.43 -1.93
CA VAL A 118 10.37 -2.16 -1.20
C VAL A 118 10.73 -3.33 -0.30
N TRP A 119 11.96 -3.83 -0.44
CA TRP A 119 12.54 -4.77 0.51
C TRP A 119 13.56 -4.06 1.38
N THR A 120 13.45 -4.24 2.70
CA THR A 120 14.45 -3.76 3.66
C THR A 120 15.19 -4.95 4.24
N GLU A 121 16.51 -4.93 4.13
CA GLU A 121 17.38 -5.97 4.66
C GLU A 121 17.31 -5.98 6.22
N PRO A 122 17.10 -7.14 6.86
CA PRO A 122 16.81 -7.20 8.29
C PRO A 122 17.92 -6.73 9.25
N ILE A 123 19.19 -6.79 8.86
CA ILE A 123 20.36 -6.61 9.72
C ILE A 123 21.01 -5.24 9.55
N ALA A 124 21.41 -4.92 8.32
CA ALA A 124 22.06 -3.68 7.90
C ALA A 124 21.06 -2.56 7.54
N GLY A 125 19.81 -2.93 7.25
CA GLY A 125 18.77 -1.96 6.89
C GLY A 125 18.99 -1.35 5.51
N SER A 126 19.73 -2.03 4.62
CA SER A 126 19.81 -1.63 3.22
C SER A 126 18.46 -1.82 2.55
N VAL A 127 18.16 -0.99 1.56
CA VAL A 127 16.84 -0.95 0.93
C VAL A 127 17.00 -1.25 -0.55
N LYS A 128 16.18 -2.16 -1.06
CA LYS A 128 16.01 -2.38 -2.50
C LYS A 128 14.61 -2.02 -2.95
N GLU A 129 14.52 -1.49 -4.16
CA GLU A 129 13.31 -0.99 -4.78
C GLU A 129 13.01 -1.75 -6.08
N TRP A 130 11.72 -1.99 -6.28
CA TRP A 130 11.13 -2.28 -7.58
C TRP A 130 10.05 -1.25 -7.87
N LEU A 131 10.20 -0.50 -8.97
CA LEU A 131 9.25 0.54 -9.37
C LEU A 131 7.92 -0.05 -9.74
N ASN A 132 6.85 0.63 -9.32
CA ASN A 132 5.50 0.29 -9.71
C ASN A 132 5.21 0.70 -11.17
N ASN A 133 5.18 -0.28 -12.06
CA ASN A 133 4.91 -0.06 -13.48
C ASN A 133 3.44 -0.31 -13.86
N TYR A 134 2.54 -0.48 -12.88
CA TYR A 134 1.11 -0.68 -13.15
C TYR A 134 0.55 0.46 -14.04
N PRO A 135 -0.32 0.16 -15.02
CA PRO A 135 -0.89 -1.15 -15.38
C PRO A 135 -0.05 -1.98 -16.36
N ASN A 136 1.18 -1.57 -16.67
CA ASN A 136 2.04 -2.24 -17.64
C ASN A 136 2.68 -3.52 -17.06
N LEU A 137 3.13 -4.40 -17.95
CA LEU A 137 3.89 -5.60 -17.59
C LEU A 137 5.38 -5.46 -17.96
N PRO A 138 6.29 -5.98 -17.12
CA PRO A 138 6.04 -6.51 -15.77
C PRO A 138 5.58 -5.39 -14.83
N SER A 139 4.70 -5.71 -13.88
CA SER A 139 4.11 -4.72 -12.95
C SER A 139 5.14 -4.08 -12.01
N TRP A 140 6.31 -4.72 -11.85
CA TRP A 140 7.38 -4.28 -10.97
C TRP A 140 8.71 -4.35 -11.71
N LEU A 141 9.45 -3.24 -11.74
CA LEU A 141 10.74 -3.13 -12.42
C LEU A 141 11.86 -3.00 -11.39
N GLU A 142 12.78 -3.97 -11.36
CA GLU A 142 13.90 -3.94 -10.41
C GLU A 142 14.82 -2.73 -10.68
N VAL A 143 15.00 -1.89 -9.65
CA VAL A 143 15.99 -0.80 -9.64
C VAL A 143 17.27 -1.26 -8.95
N GLY A 144 17.14 -2.05 -7.88
CA GLY A 144 18.24 -2.54 -7.07
C GLY A 144 18.35 -1.77 -5.74
N GLU A 145 19.58 -1.67 -5.21
CA GLU A 145 19.82 -1.04 -3.90
C GLU A 145 19.75 0.49 -4.01
N VAL A 146 18.82 1.10 -3.27
CA VAL A 146 18.64 2.56 -3.21
C VAL A 146 19.37 3.20 -2.03
N THR A 147 19.72 2.40 -1.03
CA THR A 147 20.62 2.81 0.06
C THR A 147 21.33 1.61 0.69
N LYS A 148 22.58 1.84 1.13
CA LYS A 148 23.40 0.86 1.87
C LYS A 148 22.91 0.59 3.30
N GLY A 149 21.90 1.33 3.75
CA GLY A 149 21.38 1.24 5.11
C GLY A 149 22.15 2.09 6.11
N ALA A 150 21.54 2.32 7.27
CA ALA A 150 22.11 3.16 8.34
C ALA A 150 22.92 2.35 9.37
N GLY A 151 23.25 1.08 9.08
CA GLY A 151 23.94 0.19 10.01
C GLY A 151 23.05 -0.24 11.19
N THR A 152 21.74 -0.24 10.98
CA THR A 152 20.73 -0.66 11.97
C THR A 152 19.83 -1.71 11.33
N SER A 153 19.19 -2.52 12.17
CA SER A 153 18.20 -3.49 11.71
C SER A 153 17.13 -2.83 10.83
N GLY A 154 16.72 -3.54 9.78
CA GLY A 154 15.60 -3.17 8.92
C GLY A 154 14.30 -2.94 9.70
N ALA A 155 14.11 -3.61 10.84
CA ALA A 155 12.98 -3.37 11.73
C ALA A 155 12.93 -1.95 12.31
N ASN A 156 14.07 -1.24 12.31
CA ASN A 156 14.18 0.15 12.76
C ASN A 156 14.10 1.15 11.60
N VAL A 157 13.98 0.69 10.35
CA VAL A 157 13.83 1.56 9.18
C VAL A 157 12.36 1.97 9.06
N GLN A 158 12.12 3.27 8.99
CA GLN A 158 10.79 3.86 8.85
C GLN A 158 10.80 4.81 7.65
N PHE A 159 9.83 4.63 6.77
CA PHE A 159 9.63 5.50 5.62
C PHE A 159 8.53 6.51 5.95
N ALA A 160 8.80 7.78 5.67
CA ALA A 160 7.82 8.84 5.89
C ALA A 160 8.08 10.01 4.96
N ARG A 161 6.98 10.62 4.50
CA ARG A 161 7.03 11.92 3.82
C ARG A 161 7.19 13.03 4.86
N LEU A 162 8.43 13.45 5.12
CA LEU A 162 8.74 14.48 6.12
C LEU A 162 8.56 15.92 5.60
N ARG A 163 8.31 16.10 4.31
CA ARG A 163 8.10 17.42 3.68
C ARG A 163 6.92 17.39 2.72
N PRO A 164 6.10 18.47 2.66
CA PRO A 164 5.00 18.56 1.71
C PRO A 164 5.51 18.47 0.26
N LYS A 165 4.64 18.04 -0.67
CA LYS A 165 4.94 18.07 -2.11
C LYS A 165 5.26 19.51 -2.47
N LYS A 166 6.46 19.77 -3.00
CA LYS A 166 6.78 21.10 -3.54
C LYS A 166 5.97 21.24 -4.82
N GLU A 167 4.85 21.95 -4.76
CA GLU A 167 4.20 22.43 -5.98
C GLU A 167 5.19 23.39 -6.65
N LEU A 168 5.74 23.01 -7.79
CA LEU A 168 6.52 23.94 -8.60
C LEU A 168 5.53 25.04 -9.04
N PRO A 169 5.86 26.32 -8.88
CA PRO A 169 5.00 27.38 -9.38
C PRO A 169 4.81 27.14 -10.88
N LEU A 170 3.56 27.18 -11.33
CA LEU A 170 3.24 27.20 -12.75
C LEU A 170 4.04 28.36 -13.35
N LEU A 171 4.99 28.06 -14.22
CA LEU A 171 5.66 29.07 -15.01
C LEU A 171 4.57 29.71 -15.87
N SER A 172 4.15 30.92 -15.50
CA SER A 172 3.31 31.74 -16.37
C SER A 172 4.11 32.05 -17.63
N THR A 173 3.70 31.48 -18.75
CA THR A 173 4.12 31.89 -20.10
C THR A 173 3.43 33.19 -20.50
#